data_AF-A0A0B1SLM3-F1
#
_entry.id   AF-A0A0B1SLM3-F1
#
_cell.length_a   1.000
_cell.length_b   1.000
_cell.length_c   1.000
_cell.angle_alpha   90.00
_cell.angle_beta   90.00
_cell.angle_gamma   90.00
#
_symmetry.space_group_name_H-M   'P 1'
#
loop_
_entity.id
_entity.type
_entity.pdbx_description
1 polymer ?
#
loop_
_entity_poly.entity_id
_entity_poly.type
_entity_poly.pdbx_seq_one_letter_code
_entity_poly.pdbx_strand_id
1 'polypeptide(L)'
;MMLKPYSTSVWKRNERERYRVRCVNNGYEALRRHLPVSDTEKRISKVDTLRLAIRYIKHLEAVLKNEEHIYKCRCFHGFAEESEGHVQIDINVRNVNQQSIENEIKY
;
A
#
# COMPACT_ATOMS: atom_id res chain seq x y z
N MET A 1 -1.28 -19.50 -37.33
CA MET A 1 -2.35 -19.67 -36.34
C MET A 1 -1.76 -20.30 -35.09
N MET A 2 -1.65 -19.57 -33.98
CA MET A 2 -1.23 -20.18 -32.71
C MET A 2 -2.38 -20.99 -32.12
N LEU A 3 -2.19 -22.30 -31.99
CA LEU A 3 -3.08 -23.20 -31.27
C LEU A 3 -3.12 -22.76 -29.80
N LYS A 4 -4.29 -22.38 -29.29
CA LYS A 4 -4.49 -22.24 -27.85
C LYS A 4 -4.47 -23.66 -27.26
N PRO A 5 -3.51 -24.03 -26.39
CA PRO A 5 -3.38 -25.40 -25.87
C PRO A 5 -4.48 -25.79 -24.87
N TYR A 6 -5.56 -24.99 -24.77
CA TYR A 6 -6.63 -25.14 -23.79
C TYR A 6 -7.99 -24.92 -24.44
N SER A 7 -9.02 -25.59 -23.92
CA SER A 7 -10.41 -25.38 -24.33
C SER A 7 -10.85 -23.93 -24.11
N THR A 8 -11.78 -23.44 -24.94
CA THR A 8 -12.32 -22.06 -24.86
C THR A 8 -12.86 -21.73 -23.47
N SER A 9 -13.42 -22.73 -22.78
CA SER A 9 -13.92 -22.63 -21.40
C SER A 9 -12.79 -22.42 -20.38
N VAL A 10 -11.67 -23.13 -20.52
CA VAL A 10 -10.48 -22.97 -19.65
C VAL A 10 -9.83 -21.61 -19.89
N TRP A 11 -9.69 -21.19 -21.15
CA TRP A 11 -9.15 -19.87 -21.47
C TRP A 11 -9.97 -18.73 -20.83
N LYS A 12 -11.31 -18.77 -20.94
CA LYS A 12 -12.21 -17.78 -20.32
C LYS A 12 -12.09 -17.76 -18.80
N ARG A 13 -11.91 -18.92 -18.14
CA ARG A 13 -11.69 -18.99 -16.68
C ARG A 13 -10.37 -18.32 -16.28
N ASN A 14 -9.28 -18.63 -16.99
CA ASN A 14 -7.96 -18.08 -16.71
C ASN A 14 -7.90 -16.56 -16.94
N GLU A 15 -8.61 -16.05 -17.95
CA GLU A 15 -8.74 -14.61 -18.17
C GLU A 15 -9.44 -13.90 -17.01
N ARG A 16 -10.57 -14.45 -16.52
CA ARG A 16 -11.26 -13.89 -15.35
C ARG A 16 -10.39 -13.90 -14.10
N GLU A 17 -9.65 -14.97 -13.86
CA GLU A 17 -8.77 -15.04 -12.69
C GLU A 17 -7.62 -14.02 -12.79
N ARG A 18 -7.03 -13.85 -13.98
CA ARG A 18 -6.04 -12.79 -14.23
C ARG A 18 -6.61 -11.40 -13.96
N TYR A 19 -7.85 -11.13 -14.38
CA TYR A 19 -8.51 -9.86 -14.08
C TYR A 19 -8.71 -9.65 -12.57
N ARG A 20 -9.21 -10.66 -11.87
CA ARG A 20 -9.42 -10.61 -10.41
C ARG A 20 -8.11 -10.34 -9.66
N VAL A 21 -7.04 -11.03 -10.02
CA VAL A 21 -5.70 -10.82 -9.43
C VAL A 21 -5.16 -9.43 -9.74
N ARG A 22 -5.38 -8.92 -10.96
CA ARG A 22 -5.00 -7.55 -11.32
C ARG A 22 -5.71 -6.51 -10.45
N CYS A 23 -7.02 -6.66 -10.20
CA CYS A 23 -7.76 -5.78 -9.30
C CYS A 23 -7.16 -5.76 -7.89
N VAL A 24 -6.82 -6.94 -7.34
CA VAL A 24 -6.17 -7.03 -6.02
C VAL A 24 -4.82 -6.33 -6.02
N ASN A 25 -3.98 -6.56 -7.03
CA ASN A 25 -2.66 -5.93 -7.12
C ASN A 25 -2.77 -4.40 -7.24
N ASN A 26 -3.74 -3.88 -8.01
CA ASN A 26 -4.00 -2.45 -8.07
C ASN A 26 -4.38 -1.86 -6.70
N GLY A 27 -5.16 -2.60 -5.90
CA GLY A 27 -5.46 -2.23 -4.52
C GLY A 27 -4.22 -2.15 -3.63
N TYR A 28 -3.26 -3.07 -3.77
CA TYR A 28 -1.98 -3.00 -3.06
C TYR A 28 -1.15 -1.79 -3.49
N GLU A 29 -1.09 -1.47 -4.79
CA GLU A 29 -0.36 -0.27 -5.24
C GLU A 29 -1.00 1.02 -4.71
N ALA A 30 -2.33 1.10 -4.70
CA ALA A 30 -3.04 2.23 -4.10
C ALA A 30 -2.71 2.37 -2.60
N LEU A 31 -2.77 1.26 -1.85
CA LEU A 31 -2.43 1.27 -0.43
C LEU A 31 -1.00 1.75 -0.18
N ARG A 32 -0.01 1.29 -0.95
CA ARG A 32 1.40 1.69 -0.78
C ARG A 32 1.63 3.19 -0.94
N ARG A 33 0.91 3.86 -1.85
CA ARG A 33 1.00 5.32 -2.03
C ARG A 33 0.57 6.12 -0.79
N HIS A 34 -0.23 5.51 0.08
CA HIS A 34 -0.69 6.13 1.32
C HIS A 34 0.18 5.77 2.53
N LEU A 35 1.21 4.93 2.39
CA LEU A 35 2.07 4.53 3.51
C LEU A 35 3.24 5.50 3.70
N PRO A 36 3.73 5.69 4.94
CA PRO A 36 4.82 6.62 5.28
C PRO A 36 6.19 6.02 4.92
N VAL A 37 6.48 5.87 3.63
CA VAL A 37 7.71 5.25 3.11
C VAL A 37 8.46 6.28 2.29
N SER A 38 9.77 6.46 2.54
CA SER A 38 10.57 7.46 1.83
C SER A 38 10.99 7.03 0.43
N ASP A 39 11.16 5.73 0.21
CA ASP A 39 11.53 5.15 -1.08
C ASP A 39 10.29 4.59 -1.80
N THR A 40 9.78 5.37 -2.75
CA THR A 40 8.64 4.97 -3.57
C THR A 40 9.00 3.96 -4.67
N GLU A 41 10.28 3.79 -4.97
CA GLU A 41 10.76 2.86 -6.01
C GLU A 41 10.83 1.42 -5.47
N LYS A 42 11.15 1.26 -4.19
CA LYS A 42 11.17 -0.05 -3.55
C LYS A 42 9.76 -0.60 -3.30
N ARG A 43 9.43 -1.71 -3.98
CA ARG A 43 8.15 -2.41 -3.78
C ARG A 43 8.16 -3.29 -2.53
N ILE A 44 7.48 -2.82 -1.49
CA ILE A 44 7.22 -3.56 -0.26
C ILE A 44 6.40 -4.82 -0.53
N SER A 45 6.73 -5.93 0.14
CA SER A 45 5.96 -7.17 0.08
C SER A 45 4.47 -6.96 0.42
N LYS A 46 3.57 -7.85 -0.03
CA LYS A 46 2.12 -7.75 0.28
C LYS A 46 1.88 -7.82 1.79
N VAL A 47 2.55 -8.74 2.48
CA VAL A 47 2.41 -8.93 3.94
C VAL A 47 2.89 -7.68 4.67
N ASP A 48 4.07 -7.17 4.31
CA ASP A 48 4.64 -5.98 4.96
C ASP A 48 3.85 -4.72 4.64
N THR A 49 3.25 -4.61 3.45
CA THR A 49 2.30 -3.54 3.11
C THR A 49 1.12 -3.53 4.09
N LEU A 50 0.52 -4.70 4.37
CA LEU A 50 -0.59 -4.79 5.32
C LEU A 50 -0.16 -4.49 6.75
N ARG A 51 0.99 -5.04 7.19
CA ARG A 51 1.54 -4.80 8.53
C ARG A 51 1.83 -3.31 8.75
N LEU A 52 2.40 -2.65 7.74
CA LEU A 52 2.70 -1.23 7.79
C LEU A 52 1.42 -0.39 7.80
N ALA A 53 0.41 -0.76 7.01
CA ALA A 53 -0.90 -0.09 7.02
C ALA A 53 -1.56 -0.13 8.41
N ILE A 54 -1.59 -1.31 9.05
CA ILE A 54 -2.14 -1.46 10.41
C ILE A 54 -1.38 -0.59 11.41
N ARG A 55 -0.05 -0.58 11.36
CA ARG A 55 0.78 0.29 12.22
C ARG A 55 0.51 1.77 11.96
N TYR A 56 0.32 2.15 10.70
CA TYR A 56 0.09 3.54 10.35
C TYR A 56 -1.26 4.04 10.83
N ILE A 57 -2.33 3.25 10.68
CA ILE A 57 -3.64 3.58 11.25
C ILE A 57 -3.52 3.83 12.77
N LYS A 58 -2.87 2.92 13.51
CA LYS A 58 -2.66 3.08 14.96
C LYS A 58 -1.84 4.33 15.31
N HIS A 59 -0.84 4.65 14.49
CA HIS A 59 -0.07 5.88 14.67
C HIS A 59 -0.95 7.13 14.48
N LEU A 60 -1.76 7.18 13.41
CA LEU A 60 -2.67 8.29 13.16
C LEU A 60 -3.70 8.45 14.29
N GLU A 61 -4.26 7.35 14.80
CA GLU A 61 -5.13 7.37 15.98
C GLU A 61 -4.43 7.93 17.22
N ALA A 62 -3.14 7.63 17.41
CA ALA A 62 -2.36 8.16 18.52
C ALA A 62 -2.07 9.67 18.36
N VAL A 63 -1.79 10.13 17.13
CA VAL A 63 -1.62 11.55 16.81
C VAL A 63 -2.90 12.33 17.12
N LEU A 64 -4.07 11.81 16.73
CA LEU A 64 -5.36 12.45 17.02
C LEU A 64 -5.67 12.55 18.52
N LYS A 65 -5.13 11.65 19.34
CA LYS A 65 -5.30 11.64 20.80
C LYS A 65 -4.28 12.51 21.53
N ASN A 66 -3.09 12.69 20.95
CA ASN A 66 -2.00 13.45 21.52
C ASN A 66 -1.13 14.02 20.40
N GLU A 67 -1.23 15.32 20.16
CA GLU A 67 -0.46 16.00 19.12
C GLU A 67 1.06 15.90 19.33
N GLU A 68 1.54 15.77 20.57
CA GLU A 68 2.97 15.55 20.84
C GLU A 68 3.48 14.18 20.36
N HIS A 69 2.58 13.24 20.05
CA HIS A 69 2.95 11.93 19.56
C HIS A 69 3.74 12.01 18.25
N ILE A 70 3.48 13.02 17.40
CA ILE A 70 4.22 13.19 16.14
C ILE A 70 5.72 13.41 16.37
N TYR A 71 6.09 14.16 17.42
CA TYR A 71 7.48 14.50 17.74
C TYR A 71 8.20 13.43 18.55
N LYS A 72 7.47 12.50 19.20
CA LYS A 72 8.00 11.45 20.08
C LYS A 72 7.60 10.03 19.63
N CYS A 73 7.21 9.87 18.37
CA CYS A 73 6.62 8.63 17.86
C CYS A 73 7.61 7.45 17.91
N ARG A 74 7.15 6.30 18.43
CA ARG A 74 7.88 5.01 18.37
C ARG A 74 7.08 3.89 17.69
N CYS A 75 5.95 4.20 17.03
CA CYS A 75 5.06 3.21 16.42
C CYS A 75 5.71 2.37 15.30
N PHE A 76 6.79 2.87 14.71
CA PHE A 76 7.52 2.22 13.61
C PHE A 76 8.88 1.67 14.04
N HIS A 77 9.26 1.84 15.31
CA HIS A 77 10.52 1.30 15.82
C HIS A 77 10.55 -0.22 15.63
N GLY A 78 11.67 -0.75 15.10
CA GLY A 78 11.83 -2.17 14.82
C GLY A 78 10.87 -2.72 13.75
N PHE A 79 10.36 -1.89 12.85
CA PHE A 79 9.76 -2.40 11.61
C PHE A 79 10.89 -2.96 10.72
N ALA A 80 10.99 -4.29 10.65
CA ALA A 80 11.88 -4.99 9.74
C ALA A 80 11.02 -5.70 8.68
N GLU A 81 11.33 -5.48 7.40
CA GLU A 81 10.72 -6.22 6.30
C GLU A 81 11.14 -7.69 6.41
N GLU A 82 10.21 -8.62 6.19
CA GLU A 82 10.54 -10.05 6.16
C GLU A 82 11.32 -10.43 4.88
N SER A 83 11.23 -9.59 3.85
CA SER A 83 11.98 -9.70 2.59
C SER A 83 13.29 -8.93 2.72
N GLU A 84 14.40 -9.45 2.17
CA GLU A 84 15.72 -8.82 2.28
C GLU A 84 15.72 -7.35 1.83
N GLY A 85 15.75 -6.45 2.81
CA GLY A 85 15.92 -5.02 2.60
C GLY A 85 15.25 -4.20 3.69
N HIS A 86 15.89 -3.12 4.11
CA HIS A 86 15.27 -2.18 5.06
C HIS A 86 14.23 -1.31 4.32
N VAL A 87 13.03 -1.15 4.86
CA VAL A 87 12.06 -0.16 4.39
C VAL A 87 12.32 1.11 5.19
N GLN A 88 12.75 2.16 4.50
CA GLN A 88 12.92 3.45 5.13
C GLN A 88 11.53 4.08 5.34
N ILE A 89 11.18 4.25 6.61
CA ILE A 89 9.91 4.86 7.02
C ILE A 89 10.16 6.35 7.23
N ASP A 90 9.37 7.17 6.55
CA ASP A 90 9.35 8.61 6.78
C ASP A 90 7.95 9.05 7.21
N ILE A 91 7.84 9.33 8.50
CA ILE A 91 6.60 9.70 9.18
C ILE A 91 6.20 11.14 8.83
N ASN A 92 7.13 11.94 8.27
CA ASN A 92 6.91 13.33 7.87
C ASN A 92 6.40 13.48 6.42
N VAL A 93 6.16 12.38 5.67
CA VAL A 93 5.70 12.39 4.26
C VAL A 93 4.32 13.05 4.06
N ARG A 94 3.63 13.44 5.14
CA ARG A 94 2.46 14.31 5.05
C ARG A 94 2.83 15.79 5.17
N ASN A 95 3.58 16.29 4.20
CA ASN A 95 3.18 17.58 3.64
C ASN A 95 1.93 17.29 2.82
N VAL A 96 0.76 17.28 3.49
CA VAL A 96 -0.53 17.09 2.84
C VAL A 96 -0.65 18.22 1.83
N ASN A 97 -0.37 17.94 0.55
CA ASN A 97 -0.78 18.83 -0.52
C ASN A 97 -2.30 18.86 -0.48
N GLN A 98 -2.83 19.86 0.20
CA GLN A 98 -4.24 20.10 0.49
C GLN A 98 -5.11 20.20 -0.78
N GLN A 99 -4.47 20.26 -1.96
CA GLN A 99 -5.09 20.42 -3.27
C GLN A 99 -5.62 19.14 -3.94
N SER A 100 -5.28 17.92 -3.46
CA SER A 100 -5.68 16.69 -4.18
C SER A 100 -6.96 16.01 -3.69
N ILE A 101 -7.44 16.29 -2.47
CA ILE A 101 -8.65 15.62 -1.94
C ILE A 101 -9.94 16.26 -2.48
N GLU A 102 -9.91 17.52 -2.92
CA GLU A 102 -11.09 18.22 -3.44
C GLU A 102 -11.51 17.78 -4.86
N ASN A 103 -10.67 17.02 -5.58
CA ASN A 103 -10.92 16.66 -6.97
C ASN A 103 -11.54 15.27 -7.20
N GLU A 104 -11.72 14.45 -6.16
CA GLU A 104 -12.27 13.08 -6.31
C GLU A 104 -13.66 12.87 -5.67
N ILE A 105 -14.31 13.92 -5.13
CA ILE A 105 -15.73 13.88 -4.68
C ILE A 105 -16.61 14.82 -5.53
N LYS A 106 -16.33 14.87 -6.84
CA LYS A 106 -17.27 15.39 -7.83
C LYS A 106 -17.28 14.42 -9.00
N TYR A 107 -18.20 13.47 -8.96
CA TYR A 107 -19.07 12.95 -10.04
C TYR A 107 -19.75 11.68 -9.53
#